data_AF-A0A1Y3UDA0-F1
#
_entry.id   AF-A0A1Y3UDA0-F1
#
_cell.length_a   1.000
_cell.length_b   1.000
_cell.length_c   1.000
_cell.angle_alpha   90.00
_cell.angle_beta   90.00
_cell.angle_gamma   90.00
#
_symmetry.space_group_name_H-M   'P 1'
#
loop_
_entity.id
_entity.type
_entity.pdbx_description
1 polymer ?
#
loop_
_entity_poly.entity_id
_entity_poly.type
_entity_poly.pdbx_seq_one_letter_code
_entity_poly.pdbx_strand_id
1 'polypeptide(L)'
;MRRAAAPTRIRLENTPPLVPVPDRYRCNGRLAVLLYEEDPEEGDDGLWCDLTVNLPERDLPGDDWAFVPAERLPYARALEGEGLAEVGAPVTYGGFGQVARVVRFDASLRAGA
;
A
#
# COMPACT_ATOMS: atom_id res chain seq x y z
N MET A 1 -25.69 16.63 -4.26
CA MET A 1 -25.47 15.16 -4.30
C MET A 1 -23.97 14.92 -4.41
N ARG A 2 -23.30 14.44 -3.35
CA ARG A 2 -21.90 13.99 -3.47
C ARG A 2 -21.97 12.63 -4.15
N ARG A 3 -21.37 12.49 -5.34
CA ARG A 3 -21.07 11.16 -5.90
C ARG A 3 -20.24 10.44 -4.85
N ALA A 4 -20.67 9.26 -4.40
CA ALA A 4 -19.75 8.35 -3.75
C ALA A 4 -18.60 8.11 -4.74
N ALA A 5 -17.37 8.41 -4.33
CA ALA A 5 -16.20 8.05 -5.14
C ALA A 5 -16.25 6.54 -5.32
N ALA A 6 -16.06 6.06 -6.55
CA ALA A 6 -15.94 4.63 -6.77
C ALA A 6 -14.76 4.12 -5.92
N PRO A 7 -14.88 2.97 -5.24
CA PRO A 7 -13.78 2.43 -4.47
C PRO A 7 -12.56 2.28 -5.37
N THR A 8 -11.42 2.77 -4.88
CA THR A 8 -10.13 2.59 -5.53
C THR A 8 -9.87 1.09 -5.72
N ARG A 9 -9.50 0.67 -6.93
CA ARG A 9 -9.22 -0.74 -7.26
C ARG A 9 -7.92 -0.82 -8.04
N ILE A 10 -7.12 -1.83 -7.76
CA ILE A 10 -5.98 -2.20 -8.61
C ILE A 10 -6.18 -3.61 -9.16
N ARG A 11 -5.71 -3.83 -10.40
CA ARG A 11 -5.77 -5.10 -11.08
C ARG A 11 -4.39 -5.46 -11.60
N LEU A 12 -3.87 -6.60 -11.15
CA LEU A 12 -2.67 -7.21 -11.69
C LEU A 12 -3.02 -8.57 -12.29
N GLU A 13 -2.23 -9.00 -13.27
CA GLU A 13 -2.35 -10.34 -13.85
C GLU A 13 -2.21 -11.40 -12.75
N ASN A 14 -3.08 -12.42 -12.78
CA ASN A 14 -3.10 -13.53 -11.82
C ASN A 14 -3.34 -13.12 -10.35
N THR A 15 -3.99 -11.98 -10.12
CA THR A 15 -4.48 -11.58 -8.80
C THR A 15 -5.98 -11.26 -8.89
N PRO A 16 -6.76 -11.48 -7.82
CA PRO A 16 -8.12 -10.96 -7.75
C PRO A 16 -8.09 -9.42 -7.81
N PRO A 17 -9.20 -8.75 -8.14
CA PRO A 17 -9.31 -7.30 -7.96
C PRO A 17 -9.04 -6.94 -6.49
N LEU A 18 -8.10 -6.02 -6.26
CA LEU A 18 -7.69 -5.63 -4.91
C LEU A 18 -8.11 -4.21 -4.59
N VAL A 19 -8.52 -4.00 -3.34
CA VAL A 19 -8.86 -2.72 -2.75
C VAL A 19 -7.77 -2.33 -1.75
N PRO A 20 -7.07 -1.21 -1.95
CA PRO A 20 -6.11 -0.70 -0.99
C PRO A 20 -6.83 0.02 0.16
N VAL A 21 -6.51 -0.36 1.39
CA VAL A 21 -7.07 0.21 2.61
C VAL A 21 -5.95 0.81 3.45
N PRO A 22 -5.94 2.14 3.68
CA PRO A 22 -4.99 2.76 4.57
C PRO A 22 -5.27 2.43 6.04
N ASP A 23 -4.20 2.15 6.77
CA ASP A 23 -4.20 1.96 8.22
C ASP A 23 -2.93 2.61 8.82
N ARG A 24 -2.65 2.37 10.11
CA ARG A 24 -1.47 2.87 10.81
C ARG A 24 -0.80 1.76 11.62
N TYR A 25 0.53 1.69 11.52
CA TYR A 25 1.33 0.84 12.41
C TYR A 25 1.20 1.30 13.86
N ARG A 26 0.72 0.42 14.75
CA ARG A 26 0.45 0.77 16.16
C ARG A 26 1.67 1.25 16.93
N CYS A 27 2.87 0.80 16.58
CA CYS A 27 4.09 1.11 17.31
C CYS A 27 4.60 2.55 17.11
N ASN A 28 4.27 3.20 15.99
CA ASN A 28 4.81 4.54 15.67
C ASN A 28 3.86 5.42 14.84
N GLY A 29 2.63 4.97 14.56
CA GLY A 29 1.64 5.72 13.80
C GLY A 29 1.98 5.93 12.32
N ARG A 30 2.99 5.23 11.77
CA ARG A 30 3.35 5.36 10.35
C ARG A 30 2.26 4.77 9.47
N LEU A 31 2.15 5.31 8.25
CA LEU A 31 1.18 4.83 7.27
C LEU A 31 1.42 3.35 6.98
N ALA A 32 0.35 2.57 7.10
CA ALA A 32 0.25 1.23 6.57
C ALA A 32 -0.74 1.25 5.40
N VAL A 33 -0.51 0.42 4.40
CA VAL A 33 -1.51 0.12 3.37
C VAL A 33 -1.66 -1.40 3.32
N LEU A 34 -2.90 -1.85 3.48
CA LEU A 34 -3.32 -3.23 3.37
C LEU A 34 -4.01 -3.41 2.02
N LEU A 35 -3.85 -4.56 1.38
CA LEU A 35 -4.60 -4.91 0.18
C LEU A 35 -5.59 -6.00 0.54
N TYR A 36 -6.86 -5.73 0.27
CA TYR A 36 -7.94 -6.69 0.43
C TYR A 36 -8.46 -7.14 -0.93
N GLU A 37 -8.90 -8.38 -1.04
CA GLU A 37 -9.71 -8.84 -2.16
C GLU A 37 -11.04 -8.10 -2.17
N GLU A 38 -11.51 -7.71 -3.35
CA GLU A 38 -12.81 -7.03 -3.49
C GLU A 38 -13.99 -7.93 -3.12
N ASP A 39 -13.88 -9.22 -3.43
CA ASP A 39 -14.96 -10.20 -3.24
C ASP A 39 -14.35 -11.50 -2.67
N PRO A 40 -14.00 -11.49 -1.37
CA PRO A 40 -13.34 -12.62 -0.73
C PRO A 40 -14.30 -13.80 -0.52
N GLU A 41 -13.75 -15.01 -0.37
CA GLU A 41 -14.55 -16.19 -0.07
C GLU A 41 -15.29 -16.06 1.29
N GLU A 42 -16.45 -16.70 1.41
CA GLU A 42 -17.25 -16.63 2.63
C GLU A 42 -16.47 -17.16 3.84
N GLY A 43 -16.22 -16.29 4.82
CA GLY A 43 -15.45 -16.60 6.03
C GLY A 43 -13.97 -16.21 5.96
N ASP A 44 -13.49 -15.70 4.84
CA ASP A 44 -12.19 -15.02 4.71
C ASP A 44 -12.32 -13.54 5.06
N ASP A 45 -11.32 -12.98 5.76
CA ASP A 45 -11.26 -11.53 5.99
C ASP A 45 -10.85 -10.75 4.73
N GLY A 46 -10.42 -11.50 3.70
CA GLY A 46 -10.07 -10.99 2.39
C GLY A 46 -8.71 -10.30 2.37
N LEU A 47 -7.91 -10.36 3.44
CA LEU A 47 -6.59 -9.74 3.46
C LEU A 47 -5.66 -10.49 2.50
N TRP A 48 -5.34 -9.86 1.38
CA TRP A 48 -4.37 -10.38 0.42
C TRP A 48 -2.94 -10.22 0.93
N CYS A 49 -2.58 -9.01 1.34
CA CYS A 49 -1.29 -8.73 1.97
C CYS A 49 -1.17 -7.33 2.56
N ASP A 50 -0.19 -7.16 3.46
CA ASP A 50 0.38 -5.87 3.76
C ASP A 50 1.20 -5.38 2.56
N LEU A 51 0.79 -4.27 1.96
CA LEU A 51 1.55 -3.64 0.86
C LEU A 51 2.83 -2.98 1.39
N THR A 52 2.74 -2.42 2.59
CA THR A 52 3.84 -1.68 3.22
C THR A 52 4.55 -2.53 4.26
N VAL A 53 5.79 -2.18 4.60
CA VAL A 53 6.52 -2.68 5.76
C VAL A 53 6.94 -1.54 6.67
N ASN A 54 6.93 -1.75 7.98
CA ASN A 54 7.41 -0.75 8.94
C ASN A 54 8.91 -0.91 9.19
N LEU A 55 9.69 0.12 8.85
CA LEU A 55 11.13 0.21 9.12
C LEU A 55 11.40 1.39 10.06
N PRO A 56 11.13 1.27 11.38
CA PRO A 56 11.20 2.38 12.33
C PRO A 56 12.59 3.03 12.41
N GLU A 57 13.64 2.29 12.08
CA GLU A 57 15.03 2.74 12.01
C GLU A 57 15.37 3.58 10.77
N ARG A 58 14.43 3.72 9.83
CA ARG A 58 14.56 4.52 8.61
C ARG A 58 13.62 5.70 8.64
N ASP A 59 14.11 6.86 8.20
CA ASP A 59 13.31 8.07 8.06
C ASP A 59 12.48 8.06 6.78
N LEU A 60 11.33 8.73 6.85
CA LEU A 60 10.43 8.96 5.71
C LEU A 60 10.23 10.48 5.54
N PRO A 61 10.03 10.99 4.31
CA PRO A 61 9.86 12.42 4.09
C PRO A 61 8.59 13.04 4.71
N GLY A 62 7.58 12.23 5.01
CA GLY A 62 6.30 12.69 5.57
C GLY A 62 5.35 11.55 5.93
N ASP A 63 4.19 11.90 6.48
CA ASP A 63 3.19 10.96 7.01
C ASP A 63 2.38 10.21 5.94
N ASP A 64 2.46 10.65 4.70
CA ASP A 64 1.89 10.05 3.49
C ASP A 64 2.86 9.11 2.77
N TRP A 65 4.08 8.96 3.29
CA TRP A 65 5.09 8.05 2.77
C TRP A 65 5.13 6.74 3.57
N ALA A 66 5.48 5.64 2.90
CA ALA A 66 5.78 4.36 3.52
C ALA A 66 6.82 3.57 2.72
N PHE A 67 7.32 2.48 3.30
CA PHE A 67 8.20 1.55 2.60
C PHE A 67 7.38 0.42 1.98
N VAL A 68 7.58 0.16 0.68
CA VAL A 68 7.01 -0.99 -0.01
C VAL A 68 8.16 -1.96 -0.34
N PRO A 69 8.15 -3.19 0.18
CA PRO A 69 9.23 -4.13 -0.07
C PRO A 69 9.20 -4.58 -1.55
N ALA A 70 10.36 -4.96 -2.10
CA ALA A 70 10.53 -5.17 -3.54
C ALA A 70 9.56 -6.19 -4.14
N GLU A 71 9.21 -7.23 -3.40
CA GLU A 71 8.24 -8.25 -3.77
C GLU A 71 6.80 -7.73 -3.90
N ARG A 72 6.49 -6.60 -3.25
CA ARG A 72 5.18 -5.92 -3.35
C ARG A 72 5.20 -4.72 -4.32
N LEU A 73 6.33 -4.45 -4.97
CA LEU A 73 6.47 -3.34 -5.92
C LEU A 73 5.44 -3.36 -7.07
N PRO A 74 5.02 -4.51 -7.64
CA PRO A 74 4.00 -4.51 -8.69
C PRO A 74 2.70 -3.82 -8.27
N TYR A 75 2.26 -4.00 -7.02
CA TYR A 75 1.04 -3.37 -6.49
C TYR A 75 1.20 -1.85 -6.33
N ALA A 76 2.35 -1.39 -5.84
CA ALA A 76 2.63 0.05 -5.75
C ALA A 76 2.73 0.70 -7.13
N ARG A 77 3.27 -0.01 -8.13
CA ARG A 77 3.28 0.47 -9.53
C ARG A 77 1.88 0.49 -10.16
N ALA A 78 1.01 -0.46 -9.81
CA ALA A 78 -0.39 -0.40 -10.22
C ALA A 78 -1.08 0.84 -9.64
N LEU A 79 -0.88 1.15 -8.36
CA LEU A 79 -1.39 2.38 -7.73
C LEU A 79 -0.82 3.65 -8.37
N GLU A 80 0.46 3.64 -8.74
CA GLU A 80 1.08 4.76 -9.46
C GLU A 80 0.47 4.95 -10.86
N GLY A 81 0.16 3.86 -11.57
CA GLY A 81 -0.56 3.91 -12.85
C GLY A 81 -1.95 4.55 -12.75
N GLU A 82 -2.61 4.41 -11.59
CA GLU A 82 -3.89 5.04 -11.27
C GLU A 82 -3.74 6.46 -10.67
N GLY A 83 -2.50 6.97 -10.53
CA GLY A 83 -2.23 8.28 -9.95
C GLY A 83 -2.38 8.36 -8.43
N LEU A 84 -2.37 7.22 -7.74
CA LEU A 84 -2.61 7.09 -6.30
C LEU A 84 -1.35 6.83 -5.47
N ALA A 85 -0.23 6.63 -6.15
CA ALA A 85 1.07 6.49 -5.52
C ALA A 85 2.16 7.11 -6.39
N GLU A 86 3.31 7.41 -5.79
CA GLU A 86 4.53 7.82 -6.46
C GLU A 86 5.68 6.96 -5.92
N VAL A 87 6.29 6.15 -6.79
CA VAL A 87 7.33 5.21 -6.40
C VAL A 87 8.71 5.88 -6.51
N GLY A 88 9.32 6.13 -5.37
CA GLY A 88 10.62 6.77 -5.25
C GLY A 88 11.82 5.83 -5.20
N ALA A 89 12.87 6.31 -4.53
CA ALA A 89 14.18 5.68 -4.47
C ALA A 89 14.17 4.33 -3.72
N PRO A 90 15.10 3.41 -4.04
CA PRO A 90 15.28 2.19 -3.27
C PRO A 90 16.01 2.48 -1.96
N VAL A 91 15.69 1.70 -0.94
CA VAL A 91 16.38 1.67 0.35
C VAL A 91 16.66 0.22 0.70
N THR A 92 17.90 -0.07 1.07
CA THR A 92 18.28 -1.39 1.57
C THR A 92 17.98 -1.50 3.07
N TYR A 93 17.42 -2.61 3.50
CA TYR A 93 17.09 -2.89 4.90
C TYR A 93 17.35 -4.37 5.25
N GLY A 94 17.34 -4.69 6.55
CA GLY A 94 17.69 -6.02 7.05
C GLY A 94 19.17 -6.38 6.87
N GLY A 95 19.60 -7.46 7.54
CA GLY A 95 20.99 -7.94 7.50
C GLY A 95 21.40 -8.65 6.21
N PHE A 96 20.44 -8.95 5.33
CA PHE A 96 20.64 -9.76 4.12
C PHE A 96 20.40 -8.97 2.81
N GLY A 97 20.43 -7.63 2.87
CA GLY A 97 20.32 -6.80 1.68
C GLY A 97 18.92 -6.74 1.07
N GLN A 98 17.86 -6.88 1.88
CA GLN A 98 16.48 -6.70 1.42
C GLN A 98 16.28 -5.28 0.90
N VAL A 99 15.42 -5.09 -0.09
CA VAL A 99 15.19 -3.79 -0.72
C VAL A 99 13.73 -3.40 -0.60
N ALA A 100 13.49 -2.16 -0.21
CA ALA A 100 12.18 -1.51 -0.28
C ALA A 100 12.26 -0.27 -1.16
N ARG A 101 11.13 0.22 -1.63
CA ARG A 101 10.97 1.54 -2.25
C ARG A 101 10.31 2.47 -1.25
N VAL A 102 10.75 3.72 -1.24
CA VAL A 102 10.05 4.80 -0.54
C VAL A 102 8.90 5.25 -1.47
N VAL A 103 7.66 5.06 -1.03
CA VAL A 103 6.46 5.32 -1.84
C VAL A 103 5.60 6.36 -1.14
N ARG A 104 5.22 7.41 -1.86
CA ARG A 104 4.21 8.38 -1.41
C ARG A 104 2.84 7.89 -1.85
N PHE A 105 1.86 7.91 -0.96
CA PHE A 105 0.47 7.56 -1.28
C PHE A 105 -0.40 8.81 -1.30
N ASP A 106 -1.29 8.90 -2.28
CA ASP A 106 -2.20 10.03 -2.40
C ASP A 106 -3.22 10.06 -1.25
N ALA A 107 -3.60 11.27 -0.83
CA ALA A 107 -4.55 11.45 0.28
C ALA A 107 -5.94 10.86 -0.03
N SER A 108 -6.32 10.75 -1.31
CA SER A 108 -7.57 10.13 -1.73
C SER A 108 -7.65 8.64 -1.39
N LEU A 109 -6.52 7.95 -1.22
CA LEU A 109 -6.48 6.58 -0.71
C LEU A 109 -7.16 6.48 0.67
N ARG A 110 -7.02 7.52 1.51
CA ARG A 110 -7.60 7.60 2.87
C ARG A 110 -9.07 7.97 2.88
N ALA A 111 -9.62 8.46 1.77
CA ALA A 111 -11.00 8.92 1.67
C ALA A 111 -11.99 7.81 1.25
N GLY A 112 -11.49 6.60 0.94
CA GLY A 112 -12.27 5.46 0.50
C GLY A 112 -12.49 4.36 1.54
N ALA A 113 -12.05 4.56 2.79
CA ALA A 113 -12.26 3.64 3.91
C ALA A 113 -13.45 4.08 4.78
#